data_AF-A0AAW4BJE5-F1
#
_entry.id   AF-A0AAW4BJE5-F1
#
_cell.length_a   1.000
_cell.length_b   1.000
_cell.length_c   1.000
_cell.angle_alpha   90.00
_cell.angle_beta   90.00
_cell.angle_gamma   90.00
#
_symmetry.space_group_name_H-M   'P 1'
#
loop_
_entity.id
_entity.type
_entity.pdbx_description
1 polymer ?
#
loop_
_entity_poly.entity_id
_entity_poly.type
_entity_poly.pdbx_seq_one_letter_code
_entity_poly.pdbx_strand_id
1 'polypeptide(L)'
;EDYISAAGGTKKQADTDRIYVIRADGSVMLPNNSFWFSRKSKPLEPSDTIVVPIDTDYLDGLSTLTSATQILYQIGVAWSAIKD
;
A
#
# COMPACT_ATOMS: atom_id res chain seq x y z
N GLU A 1 -15.01 3.85 5.85
CA GLU A 1 -15.10 5.30 5.86
C GLU A 1 -15.39 5.82 7.24
N ASP A 2 -16.61 5.73 7.78
CA ASP A 2 -16.96 6.40 9.06
C ASP A 2 -16.01 6.09 10.23
N TYR A 3 -15.67 4.81 10.44
CA TYR A 3 -14.74 4.40 11.49
C TYR A 3 -13.30 4.86 11.24
N ILE A 4 -12.85 4.85 9.99
CA ILE A 4 -11.51 5.32 9.61
C ILE A 4 -11.42 6.83 9.77
N SER A 5 -12.47 7.56 9.39
CA SER A 5 -12.59 9.01 9.57
C SER A 5 -12.58 9.38 11.06
N ALA A 6 -13.33 8.65 11.88
CA ALA A 6 -13.32 8.82 13.34
C ALA A 6 -11.94 8.52 13.96
N ALA A 7 -11.14 7.66 13.36
CA ALA A 7 -9.77 7.37 13.75
C ALA A 7 -8.73 8.41 13.24
N GLY A 8 -9.17 9.48 12.57
CA GLY A 8 -8.30 10.53 12.03
C GLY A 8 -7.94 10.39 10.54
N GLY A 9 -8.60 9.48 9.83
CA GLY A 9 -8.37 9.22 8.41
C GLY A 9 -7.18 8.30 8.12
N THR A 10 -6.96 8.01 6.84
CA THR A 10 -5.82 7.20 6.40
C THR A 10 -4.54 8.04 6.29
N LYS A 11 -3.39 7.40 6.45
CA LYS A 11 -2.09 8.03 6.19
C LYS A 11 -1.89 8.20 4.68
N LYS A 12 -1.06 9.15 4.26
CA LYS A 12 -0.69 9.33 2.83
C LYS A 12 -0.02 8.10 2.21
N GLN A 13 0.68 7.32 3.03
CA GLN A 13 1.33 6.07 2.64
C GLN A 13 0.44 4.85 2.90
N ALA A 14 -0.85 5.04 3.19
CA ALA A 14 -1.74 3.91 3.38
C ALA A 14 -2.13 3.32 2.04
N ASP A 15 -2.14 2.01 1.96
CA ASP A 15 -2.77 1.32 0.84
C ASP A 15 -4.27 1.21 1.10
N THR A 16 -5.02 2.13 0.48
CA THR A 16 -6.48 2.19 0.62
C THR A 16 -7.21 1.06 -0.11
N ASP A 17 -6.56 0.43 -1.08
CA ASP A 17 -7.13 -0.63 -1.89
C ASP A 17 -7.02 -2.00 -1.18
N ARG A 18 -6.06 -2.14 -0.27
CA ARG A 18 -5.81 -3.35 0.54
C ARG A 18 -6.26 -3.25 2.00
N ILE A 19 -7.21 -2.38 2.33
CA ILE A 19 -7.83 -2.35 3.67
C ILE A 19 -8.60 -3.65 3.91
N TYR A 20 -8.52 -4.25 5.10
CA TYR A 20 -9.30 -5.45 5.45
C TYR A 20 -9.79 -5.44 6.89
N VAL A 21 -10.74 -6.32 7.19
CA VAL A 21 -11.32 -6.49 8.53
C VAL A 21 -11.02 -7.87 9.05
N ILE A 22 -10.53 -7.94 10.28
CA ILE A 22 -10.43 -9.17 11.06
C ILE A 22 -11.68 -9.22 11.93
N ARG A 23 -12.52 -10.23 11.71
CA ARG A 23 -13.75 -10.44 12.47
C ARG A 23 -13.46 -10.99 13.85
N ALA A 24 -14.41 -10.80 14.77
CA ALA A 24 -14.31 -11.37 16.12
C ALA A 24 -14.13 -12.91 16.14
N ASP A 25 -14.63 -13.62 15.12
CA ASP A 25 -14.48 -15.06 14.95
C ASP A 25 -13.13 -15.48 14.29
N GLY A 26 -12.25 -14.52 14.01
CA GLY A 26 -10.96 -14.72 13.37
C GLY A 26 -11.01 -14.82 11.85
N SER A 27 -12.20 -14.74 11.23
CA SER A 27 -12.30 -14.69 9.77
C SER A 27 -11.83 -13.34 9.21
N VAL A 28 -11.29 -13.37 7.99
CA VAL A 28 -10.82 -12.16 7.30
C VAL A 28 -11.80 -11.80 6.21
N MET A 29 -12.28 -10.55 6.24
CA MET A 29 -13.13 -9.99 5.21
C MET A 29 -12.33 -8.99 4.37
N LEU A 30 -12.25 -9.25 3.07
CA LEU A 30 -11.71 -8.30 2.10
C LEU A 30 -12.87 -7.44 1.56
N PRO A 31 -12.86 -6.12 1.79
CA PRO A 31 -13.83 -5.20 1.22
C PRO A 31 -13.52 -5.01 -0.27
N ASN A 32 -14.31 -5.66 -1.13
CA ASN A 32 -14.12 -5.61 -2.59
C ASN A 32 -14.61 -4.29 -3.25
N ASN A 33 -14.72 -3.19 -2.49
CA ASN A 33 -14.97 -1.80 -2.92
C ASN A 33 -15.19 -0.89 -1.70
N SER A 34 -14.99 0.43 -1.86
CA SER A 34 -15.23 1.50 -0.85
C SER A 34 -16.63 1.52 -0.22
N PHE A 35 -17.56 0.68 -0.67
CA PHE A 35 -18.95 0.59 -0.21
C PHE A 35 -19.18 -0.48 0.87
N TRP A 36 -18.14 -1.00 1.51
CA TRP A 36 -18.22 -2.05 2.55
C TRP A 36 -18.99 -1.65 3.83
N PHE A 37 -19.30 -0.36 3.99
CA PHE A 37 -20.19 0.17 5.03
C PHE A 37 -21.61 0.51 4.55
N SER A 38 -21.85 0.43 3.24
CA SER A 38 -23.19 0.67 2.72
C SER A 38 -24.10 -0.47 3.19
N ARG A 39 -25.33 -0.12 3.58
CA ARG A 39 -26.35 -0.93 4.30
C ARG A 39 -26.62 -2.37 3.81
N LYS A 40 -26.00 -2.82 2.72
CA LYS A 40 -26.09 -4.17 2.15
C LYS A 40 -24.87 -5.08 2.40
N SER A 41 -23.71 -4.51 2.75
CA SER A 41 -22.56 -5.28 3.22
C SER A 41 -22.78 -5.59 4.70
N LYS A 42 -22.43 -6.81 5.15
CA LYS A 42 -22.55 -7.19 6.56
C LYS A 42 -21.90 -6.08 7.42
N PRO A 43 -22.64 -5.47 8.35
CA PRO A 43 -22.09 -4.40 9.17
C PRO A 43 -20.91 -4.93 10.00
N LEU A 44 -19.99 -4.02 10.34
CA LEU A 44 -18.98 -4.31 11.34
C LEU A 44 -19.65 -4.67 12.66
N GLU A 45 -19.15 -5.72 13.28
CA GLU A 45 -19.62 -6.21 14.58
C GLU A 45 -18.67 -5.73 15.70
N PRO A 46 -19.15 -5.64 16.95
CA PRO A 46 -18.28 -5.38 18.08
C PRO A 46 -17.12 -6.37 18.13
N SER A 47 -15.92 -5.86 18.39
CA SER A 47 -14.65 -6.62 18.38
C SER A 47 -14.05 -6.91 17.00
N ASP A 48 -14.68 -6.48 15.91
CA ASP A 48 -14.02 -6.44 14.61
C ASP A 48 -12.86 -5.44 14.62
N THR A 49 -11.76 -5.79 13.96
CA THR A 49 -10.57 -4.94 13.83
C THR A 49 -10.39 -4.54 12.37
N ILE A 50 -10.29 -3.23 12.11
CA ILE A 50 -9.99 -2.69 10.78
C ILE A 50 -8.48 -2.51 10.66
N VAL A 51 -7.87 -3.09 9.64
CA VAL A 51 -6.44 -2.96 9.37
C VAL A 51 -6.24 -2.14 8.09
N VAL A 52 -5.43 -1.09 8.20
CA VAL A 52 -5.03 -0.21 7.09
C VAL A 52 -3.53 -0.39 6.86
N PRO A 53 -3.13 -1.19 5.86
CA PRO A 53 -1.72 -1.45 5.60
C PRO A 53 -1.00 -0.23 5.02
N ILE A 54 0.32 -0.26 5.09
CA ILE A 54 1.20 0.69 4.39
C ILE A 54 1.34 0.25 2.93
N ASP A 55 1.31 1.20 2.02
CA ASP A 55 1.69 1.02 0.62
C ASP A 55 3.21 0.87 0.54
N THR A 56 3.65 -0.36 0.25
CA THR A 56 5.06 -0.74 0.11
C THR A 56 5.68 -0.20 -1.17
N ASP A 57 4.87 0.09 -2.18
CA ASP A 57 5.33 0.42 -3.53
C ASP A 57 5.51 1.95 -3.68
N TYR A 58 5.14 2.71 -2.64
CA TYR A 58 5.23 4.17 -2.58
C TYR A 58 6.64 4.74 -2.82
N LEU A 59 7.70 3.94 -2.68
CA LEU A 59 9.10 4.36 -2.85
C LEU A 59 9.79 3.76 -4.10
N ASP A 60 9.12 2.87 -4.84
CA ASP A 60 9.77 2.10 -5.91
C ASP A 60 10.05 2.92 -7.18
N GLY A 61 9.29 3.98 -7.44
CA GLY A 61 9.47 4.81 -8.65
C GLY A 61 10.79 5.59 -8.69
N LEU A 62 11.24 6.12 -7.54
CA LEU A 62 12.50 6.87 -7.49
C LEU A 62 13.71 5.95 -7.44
N SER A 63 13.61 4.84 -6.68
CA SER A 63 14.68 3.86 -6.57
C SER A 63 15.00 3.18 -7.91
N THR A 64 13.98 2.89 -8.73
CA THR A 64 14.13 2.29 -10.06
C THR A 64 14.82 3.24 -11.05
N LEU A 65 14.44 4.51 -11.09
CA LEU A 65 15.09 5.52 -11.92
C LEU A 65 16.56 5.74 -11.50
N THR A 66 16.84 5.82 -10.19
CA THR A 66 18.20 5.94 -9.68
C THR A 66 19.05 4.72 -10.05
N SER A 67 18.51 3.51 -9.88
CA SER A 67 19.21 2.26 -10.21
C SER A 67 19.54 2.19 -11.70
N ALA A 68 18.60 2.53 -12.58
CA ALA A 68 18.83 2.59 -14.02
C ALA A 68 19.94 3.60 -14.38
N THR A 69 19.90 4.79 -13.77
CA THR A 69 20.93 5.82 -13.99
C THR A 69 22.31 5.37 -13.53
N GLN A 70 22.40 4.68 -12.40
CA GLN A 70 23.65 4.17 -11.85
C GLN A 70 24.25 3.05 -12.70
N ILE A 71 23.41 2.14 -13.21
CA ILE A 71 23.83 1.11 -14.17
C ILE A 71 24.40 1.76 -15.44
N LEU A 72 23.70 2.75 -16.01
CA LEU A 72 24.16 3.45 -17.21
C LEU A 72 25.48 4.18 -16.98
N TYR A 73 25.64 4.83 -15.83
CA TYR A 73 26.90 5.47 -15.46
C TYR A 73 28.04 4.45 -15.37
N GLN A 74 27.83 3.30 -14.72
CA GLN A 74 28.83 2.24 -14.62
C GLN A 74 29.21 1.67 -15.99
N ILE A 75 28.24 1.52 -16.91
CA ILE A 75 28.51 1.11 -18.30
C ILE A 75 29.39 2.16 -18.99
N GLY A 76 29.08 3.44 -18.85
CA GLY A 76 29.86 4.54 -19.43
C GLY A 76 31.29 4.60 -18.90
N VAL A 77 31.48 4.43 -17.59
CA VAL A 77 32.81 4.38 -16.95
C VAL A 77 33.59 3.14 -17.41
N ALA A 78 32.97 1.97 -17.43
CA ALA A 78 33.60 0.74 -17.90
C ALA A 78 34.03 0.84 -19.37
N TRP A 79 33.19 1.46 -20.22
CA TRP A 79 33.52 1.72 -21.61
C TRP A 79 34.70 2.69 -21.76
N SER A 80 34.75 3.75 -20.95
CA SER A 80 35.90 4.67 -20.95
C SER A 80 37.19 3.97 -20.53
N ALA A 81 37.14 3.16 -19.48
CA ALA A 81 38.30 2.45 -18.95
C ALA A 81 38.87 1.35 -19.86
N ILE A 82 38.07 0.83 -20.80
CA ILE A 82 38.52 -0.14 -21.83
C ILE A 82 39.07 0.59 -23.07
N LYS A 83 38.61 1.81 -23.32
CA LYS A 83 39.00 2.61 -24.49
C LYS A 83 40.32 3.37 -24.27
N ASP A 84 40.67 3.65 -23.01
CA ASP A 84 42.00 4.12 -22.58
C ASP A 84 42.99 2.95 -22.45
#